data_AF-A0A198UR44-F1
#
_entry.id   AF-A0A198UR44-F1
#
_cell.length_a   1.000
_cell.length_b   1.000
_cell.length_c   1.000
_cell.angle_alpha   90.00
_cell.angle_beta   90.00
_cell.angle_gamma   90.00
#
_symmetry.space_group_name_H-M   'P 1'
#
loop_
_entity.id
_entity.type
_entity.pdbx_description
1 polymer ?
#
loop_
_entity_poly.entity_id
_entity_poly.type
_entity_poly.pdbx_seq_one_letter_code
_entity_poly.pdbx_strand_id
1 'polypeptide(L)'
;MTLSFDELLNPDGSYRAGAQGLGEWLSATNNDTLNGLNEQAANIFYRKGVTFTVYSDANNIERMIPFDIIPRIIELSEWQTIEAGCQQRIRALNHFLDDIYHH
;
A
#
# COMPACT_ATOMS: atom_id res chain seq x y z
N MET A 1 -7.53 -23.43 -12.16
CA MET A 1 -6.76 -22.23 -11.76
C MET A 1 -7.53 -21.62 -10.59
N THR A 2 -7.02 -21.75 -9.37
CA THR A 2 -7.63 -21.11 -8.20
C THR A 2 -7.46 -19.60 -8.32
N LEU A 3 -8.55 -18.85 -8.20
CA LEU A 3 -8.50 -17.39 -8.16
C LEU A 3 -7.67 -16.97 -6.93
N SER A 4 -6.72 -16.05 -7.13
CA SER A 4 -5.99 -15.42 -6.02
C SER A 4 -6.95 -14.57 -5.17
N PHE A 5 -6.62 -14.37 -3.90
CA PHE A 5 -7.38 -13.48 -3.04
C PHE A 5 -7.31 -12.04 -3.56
N ASP A 6 -8.48 -11.42 -3.73
CA ASP A 6 -8.64 -10.01 -4.12
C ASP A 6 -9.14 -9.20 -2.92
N GLU A 7 -8.60 -8.01 -2.70
CA GLU A 7 -8.92 -7.15 -1.55
C GLU A 7 -10.22 -6.35 -1.72
N LEU A 8 -10.69 -6.19 -2.95
CA LEU A 8 -11.92 -5.46 -3.27
C LEU A 8 -13.09 -6.41 -3.47
N LEU A 9 -12.85 -7.53 -4.15
CA LEU A 9 -13.88 -8.45 -4.61
C LEU A 9 -13.86 -9.79 -3.86
N ASN A 10 -15.05 -10.30 -3.58
CA ASN A 10 -15.27 -11.70 -3.22
C ASN A 10 -15.22 -12.58 -4.48
N PRO A 11 -15.05 -13.91 -4.33
CA PRO A 11 -15.05 -14.84 -5.46
C PRO A 11 -16.32 -14.82 -6.33
N ASP A 12 -17.44 -14.33 -5.79
CA ASP A 12 -18.71 -14.19 -6.50
C ASP A 12 -18.84 -12.84 -7.25
N GLY A 13 -17.83 -11.96 -7.17
CA GLY A 13 -17.82 -10.63 -7.78
C GLY A 13 -18.49 -9.54 -6.96
N SER A 14 -19.02 -9.84 -5.77
CA SER A 14 -19.51 -8.82 -4.83
C SER A 14 -18.35 -8.09 -4.16
N TYR A 15 -18.58 -6.84 -3.72
CA TYR A 15 -17.58 -6.13 -2.91
C TYR A 15 -17.44 -6.73 -1.52
N ARG A 16 -16.22 -6.73 -0.99
CA ARG A 16 -15.98 -7.04 0.43
C ARG A 16 -16.63 -6.00 1.32
N ALA A 17 -17.07 -6.41 2.51
CA ALA A 17 -17.75 -5.54 3.47
C ALA A 17 -16.94 -4.27 3.78
N GLY A 18 -15.66 -4.40 4.16
CA GLY A 18 -14.79 -3.25 4.40
C GLY A 18 -14.54 -2.37 3.16
N ALA A 19 -14.57 -2.93 1.96
CA ALA A 19 -14.27 -2.24 0.71
C ALA A 19 -15.52 -1.74 -0.05
N GLN A 20 -16.73 -1.98 0.47
CA GLN A 20 -17.97 -1.71 -0.24
C GLN A 20 -18.11 -0.25 -0.68
N GLY A 21 -17.84 0.71 0.23
CA GLY A 21 -17.94 2.13 -0.10
C GLY A 21 -16.95 2.57 -1.18
N LEU A 22 -15.75 1.98 -1.20
CA LEU A 22 -14.77 2.23 -2.26
C LEU A 22 -15.22 1.61 -3.58
N GLY A 23 -15.72 0.38 -3.56
CA GLY A 23 -16.21 -0.32 -4.75
C GLY A 23 -17.40 0.39 -5.40
N GLU A 24 -18.36 0.86 -4.60
CA GLU A 24 -19.50 1.65 -5.07
C GLU A 24 -19.05 2.99 -5.68
N TRP A 25 -18.12 3.69 -5.02
CA TRP A 25 -17.55 4.92 -5.55
C TRP A 25 -16.81 4.67 -6.88
N LEU A 26 -16.01 3.60 -6.97
CA LEU A 26 -15.30 3.23 -8.20
C LEU A 26 -16.28 2.91 -9.34
N SER A 27 -17.34 2.15 -9.06
CA SER A 27 -18.38 1.85 -10.05
C SER A 27 -19.08 3.10 -10.58
N ALA A 28 -19.24 4.12 -9.74
CA ALA A 28 -19.89 5.39 -10.12
C ALA A 28 -18.91 6.40 -10.75
N THR A 29 -17.60 6.18 -10.66
CA THR A 29 -16.57 7.12 -11.08
C THR A 29 -16.07 6.80 -12.49
N ASN A 30 -15.96 7.83 -13.32
CA ASN A 30 -15.42 7.67 -14.68
C ASN A 30 -13.88 7.76 -14.72
N ASN A 31 -13.30 7.29 -15.82
CA ASN A 31 -11.85 7.30 -16.02
C ASN A 31 -11.26 8.71 -16.01
N ASP A 32 -11.97 9.73 -16.50
CA ASP A 32 -11.47 11.12 -16.51
C ASP A 32 -11.22 11.63 -15.09
N THR A 33 -12.13 11.30 -14.16
CA THR A 33 -11.98 11.65 -12.74
C THR A 33 -10.78 10.92 -12.12
N LEU A 34 -10.62 9.62 -12.41
CA LEU A 34 -9.49 8.84 -11.92
C LEU A 34 -8.16 9.36 -12.45
N ASN A 35 -8.09 9.71 -13.74
CA ASN A 35 -6.91 10.30 -14.36
C ASN A 35 -6.58 11.66 -13.71
N GLY A 36 -7.60 12.50 -13.47
CA GLY A 36 -7.42 13.77 -12.78
C GLY A 36 -6.91 13.62 -11.35
N LEU A 37 -7.37 12.61 -10.61
CA LEU A 37 -6.87 12.28 -9.28
C LEU A 37 -5.41 11.78 -9.33
N ASN A 38 -5.07 10.99 -10.34
CA ASN A 38 -3.71 10.49 -10.55
C ASN A 38 -2.73 11.63 -10.85
N GLU A 39 -3.10 12.56 -11.73
CA GLU A 39 -2.31 13.76 -12.02
C GLU A 39 -2.15 14.66 -10.78
N GLN A 40 -3.21 14.83 -9.98
CA GLN A 40 -3.15 15.58 -8.73
C GLN A 40 -2.19 14.91 -7.73
N ALA A 41 -2.30 13.59 -7.56
CA ALA A 41 -1.41 12.83 -6.71
C ALA A 41 0.04 13.01 -7.18
N ALA A 42 0.31 12.82 -8.47
CA ALA A 42 1.65 12.98 -9.03
C ALA A 42 2.24 14.38 -8.77
N ASN A 43 1.45 15.43 -8.95
CA ASN A 43 1.87 16.80 -8.63
C ASN A 43 2.17 16.99 -7.13
N ILE A 44 1.38 16.39 -6.23
CA ILE A 44 1.64 16.45 -4.78
C ILE A 44 2.97 15.76 -4.44
N PHE A 45 3.22 14.57 -4.98
CA PHE A 45 4.45 13.82 -4.73
C PHE A 45 5.68 14.56 -5.27
N TYR A 46 5.58 15.12 -6.48
CA TYR A 46 6.63 15.97 -7.06
C TYR A 46 6.94 17.18 -6.18
N ARG A 47 5.91 17.93 -5.74
CA ARG A 47 6.08 19.13 -4.90
C ARG A 47 6.59 18.83 -3.49
N LYS A 48 6.31 17.65 -2.95
CA LYS A 48 6.79 17.22 -1.62
C LYS A 48 8.21 16.65 -1.65
N GLY A 49 8.85 16.57 -2.82
CA GLY A 49 10.22 16.04 -2.94
C GLY A 49 10.32 14.56 -2.57
N VAL A 50 9.22 13.80 -2.73
CA VAL A 50 9.22 12.35 -2.49
C VAL A 50 9.85 11.67 -3.71
N THR A 51 11.17 11.82 -3.83
CA THR A 51 11.98 11.22 -4.88
C THR A 51 12.87 10.13 -4.29
N PHE A 52 13.21 9.13 -5.09
CA PHE A 52 14.25 8.16 -4.75
C PHE A 52 15.34 8.19 -5.81
N THR A 53 16.59 8.07 -5.36
CA THR A 53 17.73 7.99 -6.26
C THR A 53 17.84 6.57 -6.80
N VAL A 54 17.71 6.43 -8.11
CA VAL A 54 18.06 5.17 -8.78
C VAL A 54 19.56 5.21 -9.06
N TYR A 55 20.32 4.41 -8.33
CA TYR A 55 21.72 4.15 -8.66
C TYR A 55 21.76 3.15 -9.83
N SER A 56 21.56 3.65 -11.04
CA SER A 56 21.84 2.94 -12.28
C SER A 56 23.06 3.58 -12.93
N ASP A 57 24.02 2.75 -13.37
CA ASP A 57 25.36 3.14 -13.78
C ASP A 57 25.39 4.46 -14.59
N ALA A 58 26.20 5.38 -14.08
CA ALA A 58 26.57 6.69 -14.61
C ALA A 58 25.59 7.87 -14.50
N ASN A 59 24.30 7.68 -14.19
CA ASN A 59 23.37 8.81 -14.04
C ASN A 59 22.49 8.68 -12.79
N ASN A 60 22.71 9.57 -11.82
CA ASN A 60 21.84 9.77 -10.65
C ASN A 60 20.51 10.38 -11.10
N ILE A 61 19.63 9.55 -11.68
CA ILE A 61 18.30 9.96 -12.12
C ILE A 61 17.38 9.91 -10.89
N GLU A 62 16.88 11.07 -10.48
CA GLU A 62 15.78 11.13 -9.52
C GLU A 62 14.50 10.63 -10.19
N ARG A 63 13.84 9.65 -9.56
CA ARG A 63 12.50 9.20 -9.98
C ARG A 63 11.51 9.44 -8.87
N MET A 64 10.28 9.78 -9.27
CA MET A 64 9.17 9.87 -8.33
C MET A 64 8.76 8.47 -7.89
N ILE A 65 8.47 8.30 -6.60
CA ILE A 65 7.90 7.04 -6.11
C ILE A 65 6.55 6.81 -6.83
N PRO A 66 6.34 5.63 -7.45
CA PRO A 66 5.04 5.32 -8.03
C PRO A 66 3.99 5.30 -6.92
N PHE A 67 2.89 6.01 -7.15
CA PHE A 67 1.80 6.11 -6.19
C PHE A 67 0.52 5.58 -6.82
N ASP A 68 -0.20 4.75 -6.07
CA ASP A 68 -1.53 4.26 -6.44
C ASP A 68 -2.58 5.10 -5.71
N ILE A 69 -3.53 5.64 -6.47
CA ILE A 69 -4.64 6.43 -5.93
C ILE A 69 -5.74 5.57 -5.31
N ILE A 70 -5.75 4.27 -5.59
CA ILE A 70 -6.72 3.32 -5.05
C ILE A 70 -6.16 2.77 -3.72
N PRO A 71 -6.80 3.10 -2.58
CA PRO A 71 -6.30 2.64 -1.30
C PRO A 71 -6.56 1.14 -1.13
N ARG A 72 -5.60 0.45 -0.50
CA ARG A 72 -5.84 -0.89 0.04
C ARG A 72 -6.58 -0.75 1.37
N ILE A 73 -7.85 -1.13 1.38
CA ILE A 73 -8.65 -1.11 2.61
C ILE A 73 -8.24 -2.30 3.47
N ILE A 74 -8.03 -2.05 4.76
CA ILE A 74 -7.78 -3.08 5.78
C ILE A 74 -8.82 -2.87 6.88
N GLU A 75 -9.59 -3.90 7.19
CA GLU A 75 -10.59 -3.80 8.27
C GLU A 75 -9.90 -3.67 9.63
N LEU A 76 -10.56 -2.98 10.58
CA LEU A 76 -9.97 -2.74 11.90
C LEU A 76 -9.59 -4.03 12.63
N SER A 77 -10.43 -5.07 12.54
CA SER A 77 -10.19 -6.37 13.16
C SER A 77 -8.95 -7.08 12.57
N GLU A 78 -8.76 -6.95 11.26
CA GLU A 78 -7.57 -7.45 10.57
C GLU A 78 -6.33 -6.66 10.99
N TRP A 79 -6.43 -5.33 10.98
CA TRP A 79 -5.33 -4.45 11.36
C TRP A 79 -4.85 -4.69 12.80
N GLN A 80 -5.78 -4.88 13.74
CA GLN A 80 -5.44 -5.20 15.13
C GLN A 80 -4.58 -6.48 15.24
N THR A 81 -4.89 -7.48 14.41
CA THR A 81 -4.12 -8.73 14.38
C THR A 81 -2.73 -8.51 13.77
N ILE A 82 -2.65 -7.78 12.66
CA ILE A 82 -1.39 -7.45 11.99
C ILE A 82 -0.49 -6.62 12.92
N GLU A 83 -1.04 -5.58 13.53
CA GLU A 83 -0.31 -4.68 14.43
C GLU A 83 0.29 -5.46 15.61
N ALA A 84 -0.52 -6.27 16.30
CA ALA A 84 -0.05 -7.07 17.43
C ALA A 84 1.06 -8.05 17.01
N GLY A 85 0.91 -8.70 15.86
CA GLY A 85 1.90 -9.62 15.31
C GLY A 85 3.22 -8.92 14.94
N CYS A 86 3.14 -7.74 14.30
CA CYS A 86 4.29 -6.92 13.97
C CYS A 86 5.06 -6.49 15.23
N GLN A 87 4.35 -6.01 16.27
CA GLN A 87 4.97 -5.62 17.53
C GLN A 87 5.66 -6.81 18.22
N GLN A 88 5.00 -7.96 18.27
CA GLN A 88 5.59 -9.19 18.82
C GLN A 88 6.88 -9.57 18.08
N ARG A 89 6.84 -9.56 16.73
CA ARG A 89 7.98 -9.92 15.89
C ARG A 89 9.17 -8.98 16.08
N ILE A 90 8.93 -7.67 16.15
CA ILE A 90 9.99 -6.68 16.38
C ILE A 90 10.66 -6.92 17.75
N ARG A 91 9.88 -7.18 18.81
CA ARG A 91 10.44 -7.48 20.14
C ARG A 91 11.33 -8.71 20.12
N ALA A 92 10.87 -9.79 19.47
CA ALA A 92 11.66 -11.02 19.35
C ALA A 92 12.96 -10.79 18.57
N LEU A 93 12.90 -10.05 17.45
CA LEU A 93 14.09 -9.72 16.65
C LEU A 93 15.09 -8.85 17.42
N ASN A 94 14.62 -7.88 18.21
CA ASN A 94 15.50 -7.05 19.02
C ASN A 94 16.23 -7.87 20.09
N HIS A 95 15.54 -8.77 20.79
CA HIS A 95 16.19 -9.66 21.75
C HIS A 95 17.17 -10.63 21.08
N PHE A 96 16.82 -11.16 19.91
CA PHE A 96 17.72 -12.02 19.15
C PHE A 96 19.01 -11.29 18.73
N LEU A 97 18.91 -10.04 18.29
CA LEU A 97 20.10 -9.23 17.96
C LEU A 97 20.94 -8.95 19.20
N ASP A 98 20.30 -8.64 20.33
CA ASP A 98 20.99 -8.41 21.61
C ASP A 98 21.79 -9.66 22.04
N ASP A 99 21.19 -10.84 21.91
CA ASP A 99 21.82 -12.13 22.23
C ASP A 99 23.05 -12.39 21.34
N ILE A 100 23.01 -12.05 20.05
CA ILE A 100 24.15 -12.26 19.14
C ILE A 100 25.33 -11.30 19.43
N TYR A 101 25.05 -10.06 19.85
CA TYR A 101 26.08 -9.03 19.97
C TYR A 101 26.60 -8.80 21.39
N HIS A 102 25.93 -9.34 22.41
CA HIS A 102 26.31 -9.18 23.82
C HIS A 102 26.57 -10.52 24.55
N HIS A 103 26.66 -11.64 23.83
CA HIS A 103 27.24 -12.91 24.28
C HIS A 103 28.40 -13.32 23.36
#